data_AF-A0A644X0D8-F1
#
_entry.id   AF-A0A644X0D8-F1
#
_cell.length_a   1.000
_cell.length_b   1.000
_cell.length_c   1.000
_cell.angle_alpha   90.00
_cell.angle_beta   90.00
_cell.angle_gamma   90.00
#
_symmetry.space_group_name_H-M   'P 1'
#
loop_
_entity.id
_entity.type
_entity.pdbx_description
1 polymer ?
#
loop_
_entity_poly.entity_id
_entity_poly.type
_entity_poly.pdbx_seq_one_letter_code
_entity_poly.pdbx_strand_id
1 'polypeptide(L)'
;MVVGSEIEKKIAQSNLHGVLPEGTQIRGMSIKDGLCVVDLSNHVLNTESIDQEKNMISALTYTLTEFPTIDKVEIMVEGQDIAALSKGYSIDTAFERKNINLQGKDNGINYTVYYKAPDTEVEGHYVPLTFSASKVGNPAVAVVERLFGGAPSDTVLSNNIPVGVNLRDVEVKGGTAVVNLGVEAVNLSQEEFEDMNAIVVLCLEQFEEIADVEYNIEGLSFEAAGLNFEDDNVTPVFNQY
;
A
#
# COMPACT_ATOMS: atom_id res chain seq x y z
N MET A 1 13.83 -4.56 -6.34
CA MET A 1 14.82 -5.62 -6.00
C MET A 1 15.22 -6.38 -7.25
N VAL A 2 16.49 -6.79 -7.36
CA VAL A 2 17.05 -7.53 -8.51
C VAL A 2 16.93 -9.03 -8.30
N VAL A 3 16.49 -9.75 -9.33
CA VAL A 3 16.41 -11.22 -9.34
C VAL A 3 17.79 -11.83 -9.08
N GLY A 4 17.85 -12.85 -8.22
CA GLY A 4 19.05 -13.55 -7.80
C GLY A 4 19.83 -12.88 -6.67
N SER A 5 19.41 -11.69 -6.20
CA SER A 5 20.13 -10.96 -5.15
C SER A 5 20.04 -11.63 -3.78
N GLU A 6 21.02 -11.36 -2.90
CA GLU A 6 20.99 -11.85 -1.51
C GLU A 6 19.77 -11.33 -0.73
N ILE A 7 19.23 -10.17 -1.10
CA ILE A 7 18.01 -9.63 -0.48
C ILE A 7 16.80 -10.47 -0.89
N GLU A 8 16.69 -10.86 -2.16
CA GLU A 8 15.59 -11.71 -2.62
C GLU A 8 15.57 -13.04 -1.87
N LYS A 9 16.73 -13.66 -1.68
CA LYS A 9 16.84 -14.92 -0.91
C LYS A 9 16.31 -14.80 0.52
N LYS A 10 16.44 -13.62 1.14
CA LYS A 10 15.94 -13.37 2.50
C LYS A 10 14.42 -13.19 2.55
N ILE A 11 13.81 -12.65 1.50
CA ILE A 11 12.36 -12.41 1.45
C ILE A 11 11.58 -13.48 0.69
N ALA A 12 12.27 -14.44 0.06
CA ALA A 12 11.64 -15.54 -0.67
C ALA A 12 10.71 -16.38 0.21
N GLN A 13 10.98 -16.44 1.53
CA GLN A 13 10.12 -17.10 2.52
C GLN A 13 8.73 -16.45 2.62
N SER A 14 8.59 -15.17 2.25
CA SER A 14 7.31 -14.45 2.15
C SER A 14 6.63 -14.64 0.79
N ASN A 15 7.12 -15.55 -0.06
CA ASN A 15 6.70 -15.68 -1.47
C ASN A 15 6.89 -14.40 -2.30
N LEU A 16 7.88 -13.58 -1.94
CA LEU A 16 8.24 -12.38 -2.69
C LEU A 16 9.42 -12.65 -3.62
N HIS A 17 9.44 -11.95 -4.75
CA HIS A 17 10.43 -12.13 -5.80
C HIS A 17 10.99 -10.79 -6.31
N GLY A 18 12.20 -10.83 -6.86
CA GLY A 18 12.81 -9.71 -7.55
C GLY A 18 12.00 -9.32 -8.79
N VAL A 19 11.83 -8.01 -8.99
CA VAL A 19 11.08 -7.44 -10.12
C VAL A 19 12.00 -6.93 -11.24
N LEU A 20 13.26 -6.60 -10.91
CA LEU A 20 14.27 -6.20 -11.88
C LEU A 20 15.01 -7.44 -12.38
N PRO A 21 15.22 -7.62 -13.70
CA PRO A 21 15.96 -8.75 -14.23
C PRO A 21 17.35 -8.91 -13.61
N GLU A 22 17.83 -10.16 -13.54
CA GLU A 22 19.14 -10.49 -13.00
C GLU A 22 20.25 -9.65 -13.66
N GLY A 23 21.18 -9.14 -12.84
CA GLY A 23 22.28 -8.30 -13.31
C GLY A 23 21.92 -6.83 -13.58
N THR A 24 20.66 -6.43 -13.42
CA THR A 24 20.28 -5.00 -13.50
C THR A 24 21.02 -4.17 -12.45
N GLN A 25 21.62 -3.08 -12.89
CA GLN A 25 22.38 -2.15 -12.04
C GLN A 25 21.82 -0.74 -12.21
N ILE A 26 21.80 0.03 -11.12
CA ILE A 26 21.60 1.47 -11.18
C ILE A 26 22.96 2.10 -11.51
N ARG A 27 23.06 2.71 -12.68
CA ARG A 27 24.27 3.39 -13.17
C ARG A 27 24.36 4.82 -12.66
N GLY A 28 23.22 5.45 -12.43
CA GLY A 28 23.14 6.82 -11.93
C GLY A 28 21.71 7.20 -11.58
N MET A 29 21.58 8.26 -10.78
CA MET A 29 20.29 8.85 -10.43
C MET A 29 20.46 10.35 -10.27
N SER A 30 19.47 11.12 -10.70
CA SER A 30 19.41 12.56 -10.46
C SER A 30 17.99 12.97 -10.07
N ILE A 31 17.88 13.88 -9.11
CA ILE A 31 16.58 14.40 -8.65
C ILE A 31 16.59 15.91 -8.87
N LYS A 32 15.56 16.40 -9.56
CA LYS A 32 15.38 17.82 -9.81
C LYS A 32 13.89 18.14 -9.87
N ASP A 33 13.44 19.11 -9.06
CA ASP A 33 12.07 19.63 -9.07
C ASP A 33 11.01 18.50 -9.02
N GLY A 34 11.19 17.52 -8.12
CA GLY A 34 10.28 16.37 -7.96
C GLY A 34 10.46 15.24 -8.98
N LEU A 35 11.25 15.42 -10.03
CA LEU A 35 11.55 14.39 -11.02
C LEU A 35 12.84 13.65 -10.68
N CYS A 36 12.73 12.33 -10.50
CA CYS A 36 13.87 11.42 -10.41
C CYS A 36 14.12 10.75 -11.77
N VAL A 37 15.30 10.97 -12.35
CA VAL A 37 15.77 10.23 -13.53
C VAL A 37 16.70 9.13 -13.05
N VAL A 38 16.37 7.88 -13.34
CA VAL A 38 17.18 6.70 -12.99
C VAL A 38 17.79 6.08 -14.26
N ASP A 39 19.13 5.99 -14.31
CA ASP A 39 19.86 5.30 -15.37
C ASP A 39 20.11 3.84 -14.97
N LEU A 40 19.57 2.91 -15.75
CA LEU A 40 19.67 1.48 -15.52
C LEU A 40 20.60 0.83 -16.55
N SER A 41 21.25 -0.26 -16.15
CA SER A 41 22.02 -1.08 -17.09
C SER A 41 21.10 -1.80 -18.08
N ASN A 42 21.66 -2.20 -19.23
CA ASN A 42 20.93 -2.87 -20.31
C ASN A 42 20.20 -4.16 -19.90
N HIS A 43 20.57 -4.76 -18.76
CA HIS A 43 19.91 -5.96 -18.23
C HIS A 43 18.43 -5.73 -17.92
N VAL A 44 18.00 -4.48 -17.68
CA VAL A 44 16.60 -4.13 -17.48
C VAL A 44 15.70 -4.53 -18.65
N LEU A 45 16.27 -4.74 -19.85
CA LEU A 45 15.55 -5.21 -21.03
C LEU A 45 15.36 -6.74 -21.07
N ASN A 46 15.96 -7.50 -20.15
CA ASN A 46 15.83 -8.96 -20.08
C ASN A 46 14.53 -9.38 -19.39
N THR A 47 13.40 -8.98 -19.97
CA THR A 47 12.06 -9.31 -19.52
C THR A 47 11.46 -10.44 -20.34
N GLU A 48 10.48 -11.13 -19.77
CA GLU A 48 9.78 -12.28 -20.34
C GLU A 48 8.38 -11.90 -20.84
N SER A 49 7.72 -10.94 -20.20
CA SER A 49 6.36 -10.51 -20.54
C SER A 49 6.13 -9.00 -20.33
N ILE A 50 5.09 -8.46 -20.96
CA ILE A 50 4.67 -7.07 -20.75
C ILE A 50 4.18 -6.81 -19.32
N ASP A 51 3.65 -7.84 -18.64
CA ASP A 51 3.21 -7.70 -17.25
C ASP A 51 4.39 -7.64 -16.29
N GLN A 52 5.48 -8.35 -16.58
CA GLN A 52 6.73 -8.18 -15.84
C GLN A 52 7.28 -6.75 -16.00
N GLU A 53 7.22 -6.18 -17.21
CA GLU A 53 7.63 -4.79 -17.45
C GLU A 53 6.81 -3.79 -16.65
N LYS A 54 5.48 -3.93 -16.67
CA LYS A 54 4.59 -3.10 -15.85
C LYS A 54 4.91 -3.22 -14.37
N ASN A 55 5.06 -4.43 -13.85
CA ASN A 55 5.37 -4.66 -12.44
C ASN A 55 6.71 -4.05 -12.04
N MET A 56 7.72 -4.15 -12.91
CA MET A 56 9.03 -3.54 -12.71
C MET A 56 8.94 -2.02 -12.64
N ILE A 57 8.22 -1.38 -13.58
CA ILE A 57 8.06 0.08 -13.57
C ILE A 57 7.23 0.54 -12.39
N SER A 58 6.13 -0.14 -12.07
CA SER A 58 5.33 0.15 -10.88
C SER A 58 6.17 0.05 -9.61
N ALA A 59 6.98 -0.99 -9.45
CA ALA A 59 7.84 -1.16 -8.28
C ALA A 59 8.92 -0.08 -8.17
N LEU A 60 9.59 0.28 -9.27
CA LEU A 60 10.55 1.39 -9.28
C LEU A 60 9.88 2.71 -8.92
N THR A 61 8.72 2.99 -9.51
CA THR A 61 7.97 4.21 -9.29
C THR A 61 7.53 4.31 -7.84
N TYR A 62 6.89 3.26 -7.30
CA TYR A 62 6.46 3.21 -5.90
C TYR A 62 7.63 3.36 -4.94
N THR A 63 8.73 2.63 -5.15
CA THR A 63 9.91 2.69 -4.27
C THR A 63 10.52 4.09 -4.24
N LEU A 64 10.67 4.74 -5.41
CA LEU A 64 11.32 6.05 -5.48
C LEU A 64 10.38 7.16 -4.98
N THR A 65 9.08 7.05 -5.21
CA THR A 65 8.07 8.02 -4.73
C THR A 65 7.66 7.79 -3.27
N GLU A 66 8.31 6.88 -2.54
CA GLU A 66 8.27 6.88 -1.06
C GLU A 66 9.06 8.05 -0.47
N PHE A 67 10.06 8.57 -1.20
CA PHE A 67 10.79 9.74 -0.76
C PHE A 67 9.95 11.00 -1.06
N PRO A 68 9.62 11.84 -0.06
CA PRO A 68 8.75 13.01 -0.25
C PRO A 68 9.29 14.07 -1.24
N THR A 69 10.56 13.97 -1.63
CA THR A 69 11.20 14.85 -2.62
C THR A 69 11.05 14.37 -4.06
N ILE A 70 10.42 13.20 -4.29
CA ILE A 70 10.28 12.56 -5.60
C ILE A 70 8.79 12.33 -5.87
N ASP A 71 8.25 13.08 -6.82
CA ASP A 71 6.86 12.97 -7.27
C ASP A 71 6.71 12.00 -8.44
N LYS A 72 7.75 11.92 -9.28
CA LYS A 72 7.73 11.15 -10.54
C LYS A 72 9.10 10.62 -10.94
N VAL A 73 9.09 9.56 -11.76
CA VAL A 73 10.27 8.79 -12.17
C VAL A 73 10.36 8.70 -13.69
N GLU A 74 11.51 9.05 -14.26
CA GLU A 74 11.87 8.76 -15.65
C GLU A 74 13.00 7.73 -15.70
N ILE A 75 13.01 6.91 -16.74
CA ILE A 75 13.91 5.76 -16.85
C ILE A 75 14.78 5.92 -18.08
N MET A 76 16.10 5.87 -17.86
CA MET A 76 17.09 5.77 -18.92
C MET A 76 17.72 4.38 -18.92
N VAL A 77 18.18 3.95 -20.09
CA VAL A 77 18.95 2.70 -20.24
C VAL A 77 20.28 3.00 -20.89
N GLU A 78 21.36 2.65 -20.19
CA GLU A 78 22.74 2.91 -20.63
C GLU A 78 23.01 4.39 -20.97
N GLY A 79 22.36 5.32 -20.25
CA GLY A 79 22.45 6.76 -20.48
C GLY A 79 21.67 7.26 -21.69
N GLN A 80 20.75 6.46 -22.24
CA GLN A 80 19.88 6.84 -23.35
C GLN A 80 18.40 6.84 -22.96
N ASP A 81 17.66 7.80 -23.47
CA ASP A 81 16.19 7.77 -23.46
C ASP A 81 15.71 6.74 -24.48
N ILE A 82 14.97 5.73 -24.02
CA ILE A 82 14.37 4.72 -24.89
C ILE A 82 12.85 4.81 -24.81
N ALA A 83 12.18 4.51 -25.92
CA ALA A 83 10.74 4.68 -25.96
C ALA A 83 9.96 3.57 -25.26
N ALA A 84 10.51 2.36 -25.22
CA ALA A 84 9.84 1.19 -24.66
C ALA A 84 10.84 0.12 -24.23
N LEU A 85 10.39 -0.75 -23.32
CA LEU A 85 11.08 -1.97 -22.91
C LEU A 85 10.89 -3.09 -23.95
N SER A 86 11.53 -4.24 -23.72
CA SER A 86 11.68 -5.31 -24.72
C SER A 86 10.37 -5.97 -25.19
N LYS A 87 9.30 -5.91 -24.38
CA LYS A 87 7.96 -6.44 -24.68
C LYS A 87 6.95 -5.35 -25.03
N GLY A 88 7.41 -4.11 -25.19
CA GLY A 88 6.63 -3.01 -25.74
C GLY A 88 5.92 -2.16 -24.71
N TYR A 89 6.18 -2.31 -23.41
CA TYR A 89 5.73 -1.31 -22.44
C TYR A 89 6.48 0.01 -22.66
N SER A 90 5.76 1.09 -22.99
CA SER A 90 6.41 2.38 -23.27
C SER A 90 6.86 3.05 -21.97
N ILE A 91 8.05 3.66 -22.04
CA ILE A 91 8.73 4.34 -20.93
C ILE A 91 9.26 5.72 -21.36
N ASP A 92 8.72 6.26 -22.44
CA ASP A 92 8.98 7.62 -22.98
C ASP A 92 8.26 8.73 -22.19
N THR A 93 7.81 8.44 -20.97
CA THR A 93 7.10 9.38 -20.10
C THR A 93 7.56 9.24 -18.66
N ALA A 94 7.30 10.26 -17.86
CA ALA A 94 7.47 10.18 -16.41
C ALA A 94 6.33 9.38 -15.76
N PHE A 95 6.69 8.50 -14.85
CA PHE A 95 5.78 7.68 -14.05
C PHE A 95 5.54 8.31 -12.69
N GLU A 96 4.28 8.48 -12.32
CA GLU A 96 3.86 8.97 -11.02
C GLU A 96 3.29 7.82 -10.19
N ARG A 97 3.28 8.00 -8.86
CA ARG A 97 2.56 7.08 -7.97
C ARG A 97 1.06 7.13 -8.29
N LYS A 98 0.49 6.01 -8.72
CA LYS A 98 -0.92 5.86 -9.14
C LYS A 98 -1.52 4.58 -8.55
N ASN A 99 -2.65 4.12 -9.07
CA ASN A 99 -3.30 2.85 -8.67
C ASN A 99 -2.29 1.69 -8.59
N ILE A 100 -2.39 0.84 -7.57
CA ILE A 100 -1.59 -0.39 -7.40
C ILE A 100 -2.52 -1.59 -7.21
N ASN A 101 -2.19 -2.71 -7.84
CA ASN A 101 -3.02 -3.92 -7.83
C ASN A 101 -4.49 -3.60 -8.18
N LEU A 102 -4.70 -2.75 -9.18
CA LEU A 102 -5.98 -2.16 -9.52
C LEU A 102 -7.03 -3.22 -9.88
N GLN A 103 -8.12 -3.24 -9.13
CA GLN A 103 -9.35 -3.95 -9.44
C GLN A 103 -10.40 -2.95 -9.93
N GLY A 104 -10.44 -2.73 -11.25
CA GLY A 104 -11.41 -1.83 -11.86
C GLY A 104 -10.89 -1.12 -13.10
N LYS A 105 -11.25 0.16 -13.21
CA LYS A 105 -10.93 1.04 -14.34
C LYS A 105 -9.85 2.03 -13.93
N ASP A 106 -8.82 2.15 -14.77
CA ASP A 106 -7.68 3.02 -14.48
C ASP A 106 -8.07 4.50 -14.41
N ASN A 107 -8.91 4.97 -15.34
CA ASN A 107 -9.40 6.36 -15.40
C ASN A 107 -10.64 6.62 -14.52
N GLY A 108 -10.78 5.87 -13.42
CA GLY A 108 -11.89 5.97 -12.47
C GLY A 108 -11.59 6.84 -11.26
N ILE A 109 -12.61 7.05 -10.43
CA ILE A 109 -12.38 7.42 -9.03
C ILE A 109 -11.92 6.14 -8.34
N ASN A 110 -10.71 6.15 -7.81
CA ASN A 110 -10.06 4.97 -7.27
C ASN A 110 -9.54 5.24 -5.86
N TYR A 111 -9.68 4.27 -4.98
CA TYR A 111 -9.18 4.33 -3.60
C TYR A 111 -8.44 3.05 -3.25
N THR A 112 -7.40 3.16 -2.43
CA THR A 112 -6.58 2.02 -2.01
C THR A 112 -7.08 1.49 -0.67
N VAL A 113 -7.19 0.17 -0.55
CA VAL A 113 -7.42 -0.51 0.74
C VAL A 113 -6.29 -1.49 0.95
N TYR A 114 -5.69 -1.46 2.13
CA TYR A 114 -4.65 -2.39 2.53
C TYR A 114 -5.27 -3.64 3.14
N TYR A 115 -4.69 -4.79 2.81
CA TYR A 115 -5.03 -6.10 3.35
C TYR A 115 -3.75 -6.82 3.78
N LYS A 116 -3.79 -7.77 4.71
CA LYS A 116 -2.62 -8.55 5.14
C LYS A 116 -2.49 -9.82 4.30
N ALA A 117 -1.28 -10.07 3.80
CA ALA A 117 -0.93 -11.37 3.24
C ALA A 117 -0.80 -12.41 4.38
N PRO A 118 -1.09 -13.70 4.13
CA PRO A 118 -0.93 -14.73 5.16
C PRO A 118 0.48 -14.75 5.75
N ASP A 119 0.56 -14.98 7.05
CA ASP A 119 1.84 -15.29 7.69
C ASP A 119 2.42 -16.59 7.09
N THR A 120 3.73 -16.60 6.86
CA THR A 120 4.47 -17.77 6.38
C THR A 120 5.51 -18.18 7.44
N GLU A 121 6.74 -18.50 7.03
CA GLU A 121 7.87 -18.60 7.97
C GLU A 121 8.26 -17.23 8.54
N VAL A 122 7.73 -16.15 7.98
CA VAL A 122 7.86 -14.78 8.47
C VAL A 122 6.49 -14.11 8.55
N GLU A 123 6.42 -13.01 9.29
CA GLU A 123 5.19 -12.23 9.43
C GLU A 123 4.67 -11.73 8.07
N GLY A 124 3.34 -11.79 7.92
CA GLY A 124 2.63 -11.28 6.75
C GLY A 124 2.83 -9.78 6.58
N HIS A 125 2.75 -9.32 5.34
CA HIS A 125 2.91 -7.92 4.98
C HIS A 125 1.60 -7.33 4.47
N TYR A 126 1.47 -6.00 4.54
CA TYR A 126 0.32 -5.31 3.99
C TYR A 126 0.45 -5.15 2.48
N VAL A 127 -0.62 -5.49 1.78
CA VAL A 127 -0.76 -5.46 0.32
C VAL A 127 -1.83 -4.41 -0.04
N PRO A 128 -1.45 -3.31 -0.70
CA PRO A 128 -2.42 -2.32 -1.16
C PRO A 128 -3.17 -2.84 -2.38
N LEU A 129 -4.50 -2.76 -2.36
CA LEU A 129 -5.36 -3.01 -3.51
C LEU A 129 -6.13 -1.73 -3.82
N THR A 130 -5.99 -1.22 -5.03
CA THR A 130 -6.77 -0.08 -5.50
C THR A 130 -8.07 -0.55 -6.14
N PHE A 131 -9.19 0.07 -5.77
CA PHE A 131 -10.52 -0.27 -6.28
C PHE A 131 -11.18 0.92 -6.92
N SER A 132 -11.86 0.68 -8.04
CA SER A 132 -12.74 1.70 -8.61
C SER A 132 -14.03 1.85 -7.81
N ALA A 133 -14.36 3.09 -7.51
CA ALA A 133 -15.56 3.49 -6.80
C ALA A 133 -16.41 4.43 -7.66
N SER A 134 -17.70 4.50 -7.31
CA SER A 134 -18.53 5.62 -7.75
C SER A 134 -18.18 6.86 -6.94
N LYS A 135 -18.54 8.06 -7.42
CA LYS A 135 -18.37 9.28 -6.63
C LYS A 135 -19.19 9.16 -5.34
N VAL A 136 -18.51 9.18 -4.20
CA VAL A 136 -19.10 9.14 -2.87
C VAL A 136 -18.97 10.50 -2.19
N GLY A 137 -19.79 10.73 -1.15
CA GLY A 137 -19.71 11.96 -0.35
C GLY A 137 -18.45 12.02 0.50
N ASN A 138 -18.06 10.90 1.11
CA ASN A 138 -16.87 10.79 1.94
C ASN A 138 -16.06 9.54 1.53
N PRO A 139 -14.92 9.72 0.83
CA PRO A 139 -14.03 8.64 0.42
C PRO A 139 -13.45 7.82 1.58
N ALA A 140 -13.08 8.45 2.68
CA ALA A 140 -12.51 7.79 3.84
C ALA A 140 -13.49 6.77 4.45
N VAL A 141 -14.76 7.15 4.55
CA VAL A 141 -15.84 6.24 4.98
C VAL A 141 -15.92 5.02 4.07
N ALA A 142 -15.96 5.22 2.75
CA ALA A 142 -16.06 4.11 1.80
C ALA A 142 -14.85 3.15 1.84
N VAL A 143 -13.66 3.68 2.13
CA VAL A 143 -12.43 2.88 2.30
C VAL A 143 -12.50 2.02 3.55
N VAL A 144 -12.90 2.58 4.70
CA VAL A 144 -13.02 1.83 5.95
C VAL A 144 -14.15 0.80 5.86
N GLU A 145 -15.30 1.16 5.28
CA GLU A 145 -16.39 0.21 5.03
C GLU A 145 -15.93 -0.97 4.17
N ARG A 146 -15.12 -0.71 3.14
CA ARG A 146 -14.56 -1.74 2.27
C ARG A 146 -13.57 -2.66 3.01
N LEU A 147 -12.70 -2.09 3.84
CA LEU A 147 -11.79 -2.85 4.69
C LEU A 147 -12.56 -3.80 5.62
N PHE A 148 -13.59 -3.28 6.30
CA PHE A 148 -14.45 -4.07 7.19
C PHE A 148 -15.34 -5.07 6.47
N GLY A 149 -15.61 -4.86 5.18
CA GLY A 149 -16.28 -5.82 4.31
C GLY A 149 -15.45 -7.07 3.95
N GLY A 150 -14.14 -7.06 4.26
CA GLY A 150 -13.23 -8.18 3.99
C GLY A 150 -12.40 -8.02 2.72
N ALA A 151 -11.41 -8.89 2.59
CA ALA A 151 -10.58 -8.98 1.40
C ALA A 151 -11.37 -9.59 0.21
N PRO A 152 -10.98 -9.30 -1.04
CA PRO A 152 -11.57 -9.95 -2.21
C PRO A 152 -11.46 -11.49 -2.12
N SER A 153 -12.57 -12.18 -2.36
CA SER A 153 -12.70 -13.63 -2.17
C SER A 153 -11.84 -14.49 -3.09
N ASP A 154 -11.31 -13.90 -4.17
CA ASP A 154 -10.39 -14.50 -5.12
C ASP A 154 -8.91 -14.33 -4.73
N THR A 155 -8.64 -13.78 -3.55
CA THR A 155 -7.29 -13.59 -3.00
C THR A 155 -7.08 -14.44 -1.75
N VAL A 156 -5.81 -14.57 -1.35
CA VAL A 156 -5.43 -15.19 -0.06
C VAL A 156 -5.34 -14.16 1.07
N LEU A 157 -5.69 -12.91 0.82
CA LEU A 157 -5.49 -11.80 1.75
C LEU A 157 -6.57 -11.80 2.84
N SER A 158 -6.26 -11.18 3.97
CA SER A 158 -7.17 -10.93 5.10
C SER A 158 -7.17 -9.44 5.48
N ASN A 159 -8.05 -9.00 6.37
CA ASN A 159 -8.15 -7.60 6.79
C ASN A 159 -7.72 -7.36 8.24
N ASN A 160 -7.16 -8.36 8.94
CA ASN A 160 -6.76 -8.30 10.35
C ASN A 160 -7.86 -7.85 11.34
N ILE A 161 -9.12 -7.90 10.94
CA ILE A 161 -10.23 -7.56 11.82
C ILE A 161 -10.60 -8.81 12.62
N PRO A 162 -10.55 -8.76 13.96
CA PRO A 162 -10.85 -9.92 14.80
C PRO A 162 -12.26 -10.44 14.58
N VAL A 163 -12.43 -11.76 14.70
CA VAL A 163 -13.72 -12.41 14.48
C VAL A 163 -14.75 -11.88 15.47
N GLY A 164 -15.89 -11.42 14.96
CA GLY A 164 -16.97 -10.85 15.77
C GLY A 164 -16.92 -9.32 15.87
N VAL A 165 -15.78 -8.68 15.60
CA VAL A 165 -15.69 -7.23 15.47
C VAL A 165 -16.36 -6.81 14.17
N ASN A 166 -17.35 -5.92 14.27
CA ASN A 166 -18.13 -5.44 13.14
C ASN A 166 -18.13 -3.92 13.13
N LEU A 167 -18.14 -3.33 11.94
CA LEU A 167 -18.34 -1.90 11.76
C LEU A 167 -19.83 -1.54 11.92
N ARG A 168 -20.11 -0.49 12.68
CA ARG A 168 -21.44 0.14 12.75
C ARG A 168 -21.54 1.34 11.85
N ASP A 169 -20.56 2.23 11.94
CA ASP A 169 -20.54 3.49 11.22
C ASP A 169 -19.12 4.07 11.18
N VAL A 170 -18.88 4.99 10.26
CA VAL A 170 -17.68 5.81 10.20
C VAL A 170 -18.09 7.24 9.93
N GLU A 171 -17.62 8.17 10.74
CA GLU A 171 -17.83 9.60 10.54
C GLU A 171 -16.49 10.32 10.48
N VAL A 172 -16.37 11.32 9.60
CA VAL A 172 -15.19 12.21 9.60
C VAL A 172 -15.59 13.57 10.15
N LYS A 173 -14.93 14.00 11.22
CA LYS A 173 -15.20 15.26 11.92
C LYS A 173 -13.89 15.96 12.23
N GLY A 174 -13.70 17.16 11.68
CA GLY A 174 -12.56 18.01 12.03
C GLY A 174 -11.18 17.41 11.73
N GLY A 175 -11.10 16.50 10.75
CA GLY A 175 -9.87 15.77 10.40
C GLY A 175 -9.66 14.47 11.17
N THR A 176 -10.58 14.08 12.05
CA THR A 176 -10.56 12.78 12.74
C THR A 176 -11.57 11.84 12.08
N ALA A 177 -11.13 10.63 11.73
CA ALA A 177 -12.01 9.53 11.35
C ALA A 177 -12.46 8.78 12.61
N VAL A 178 -13.74 8.81 12.91
CA VAL A 178 -14.34 8.16 14.08
C VAL A 178 -14.97 6.85 13.64
N VAL A 179 -14.38 5.72 14.02
CA VAL A 179 -14.80 4.36 13.67
C VAL A 179 -15.66 3.78 14.81
N ASN A 180 -16.96 3.62 14.56
CA ASN A 180 -17.89 3.03 15.51
C ASN A 180 -17.98 1.52 15.31
N LEU A 181 -17.61 0.76 16.33
CA LEU A 181 -17.60 -0.70 16.35
C LEU A 181 -18.83 -1.26 17.08
N GLY A 182 -19.19 -2.49 16.71
CA GLY A 182 -20.24 -3.24 17.38
C GLY A 182 -19.81 -3.73 18.77
N VAL A 183 -20.80 -4.05 19.61
CA VAL A 183 -20.61 -4.46 21.02
C VAL A 183 -19.55 -5.55 21.25
N GLU A 184 -19.34 -6.47 20.32
CA GLU A 184 -18.35 -7.55 20.47
C GLU A 184 -16.90 -7.04 20.58
N ALA A 185 -16.64 -5.81 20.13
CA ALA A 185 -15.33 -5.17 20.25
C ALA A 185 -14.88 -4.94 21.71
N VAL A 186 -15.78 -5.06 22.70
CA VAL A 186 -15.42 -5.02 24.13
C VAL A 186 -14.46 -6.14 24.55
N ASN A 187 -14.31 -7.16 23.71
CA ASN A 187 -13.41 -8.29 23.95
C ASN A 187 -12.05 -8.13 23.26
N LEU A 188 -11.79 -7.01 22.58
CA LEU A 188 -10.51 -6.74 21.92
C LEU A 188 -9.36 -6.76 22.94
N SER A 189 -8.33 -7.55 22.64
CA SER A 189 -7.03 -7.41 23.29
C SER A 189 -6.23 -6.22 22.73
N GLN A 190 -5.16 -5.82 23.43
CA GLN A 190 -4.24 -4.77 22.96
C GLN A 190 -3.67 -5.11 21.58
N GLU A 191 -3.15 -6.34 21.40
CA GLU A 191 -2.55 -6.80 20.14
C GLU A 191 -3.57 -6.79 18.99
N GLU A 192 -4.80 -7.28 19.22
CA GLU A 192 -5.86 -7.26 18.22
C GLU A 192 -6.29 -5.83 17.84
N PHE A 193 -6.29 -4.91 18.81
CA PHE A 193 -6.57 -3.51 18.55
C PHE A 193 -5.43 -2.86 17.74
N GLU A 194 -4.17 -3.08 18.11
CA GLU A 194 -3.00 -2.55 17.39
C GLU A 194 -2.96 -3.03 15.94
N ASP A 195 -3.19 -4.32 15.69
CA ASP A 195 -3.24 -4.90 14.35
C ASP A 195 -4.37 -4.31 13.51
N MET A 196 -5.58 -4.19 14.08
CA MET A 196 -6.73 -3.58 13.41
C MET A 196 -6.49 -2.08 13.16
N ASN A 197 -5.92 -1.37 14.13
CA ASN A 197 -5.65 0.06 14.02
C ASN A 197 -4.61 0.34 12.94
N ALA A 198 -3.51 -0.43 12.92
CA ALA A 198 -2.46 -0.28 11.91
C ALA A 198 -3.03 -0.34 10.49
N ILE A 199 -3.87 -1.32 10.18
CA ILE A 199 -4.42 -1.47 8.83
C ILE A 199 -5.47 -0.40 8.49
N VAL A 200 -6.23 0.09 9.48
CA VAL A 200 -7.15 1.22 9.29
C VAL A 200 -6.38 2.51 9.00
N VAL A 201 -5.34 2.80 9.78
CA VAL A 201 -4.48 3.99 9.60
C VAL A 201 -3.82 3.95 8.22
N LEU A 202 -3.25 2.82 7.82
CA LEU A 202 -2.68 2.63 6.46
C LEU A 202 -3.67 2.96 5.34
N CYS A 203 -4.93 2.59 5.53
CA CYS A 203 -5.98 2.91 4.57
C CYS A 203 -6.32 4.41 4.58
N LEU A 204 -6.27 5.08 5.73
CA LEU A 204 -6.67 6.48 5.85
C LEU A 204 -5.57 7.48 5.51
N GLU A 205 -4.29 7.09 5.58
CA GLU A 205 -3.12 7.92 5.21
C GLU A 205 -3.17 8.48 3.77
N GLN A 206 -3.95 7.86 2.88
CA GLN A 206 -4.13 8.36 1.51
C GLN A 206 -4.94 9.68 1.45
N PHE A 207 -5.55 10.11 2.56
CA PHE A 207 -6.37 11.31 2.65
C PHE A 207 -5.68 12.37 3.50
N GLU A 208 -5.13 13.41 2.87
CA GLU A 208 -4.41 14.50 3.57
C GLU A 208 -5.27 15.22 4.62
N GLU A 209 -6.59 15.20 4.47
CA GLU A 209 -7.52 15.78 5.42
C GLU A 209 -7.72 14.97 6.71
N ILE A 210 -7.30 13.69 6.74
CA ILE A 210 -7.40 12.82 7.92
C ILE A 210 -6.08 12.88 8.68
N ALA A 211 -6.11 13.49 9.86
CA ALA A 211 -4.97 13.62 10.75
C ALA A 211 -4.98 12.57 11.87
N ASP A 212 -6.14 11.98 12.19
CA ASP A 212 -6.31 11.11 13.35
C ASP A 212 -7.43 10.07 13.16
N VAL A 213 -7.37 8.99 13.95
CA VAL A 213 -8.35 7.91 13.97
C VAL A 213 -8.78 7.63 15.40
N GLU A 214 -10.07 7.76 15.67
CA GLU A 214 -10.66 7.44 16.98
C GLU A 214 -11.62 6.26 16.86
N TYR A 215 -11.78 5.52 17.95
CA TYR A 215 -12.70 4.38 18.02
C TYR A 215 -13.72 4.52 19.14
N ASN A 216 -14.92 4.02 18.89
CA ASN A 216 -15.96 3.88 19.91
C ASN A 216 -16.74 2.57 19.71
N ILE A 217 -17.47 2.13 20.73
CA ILE A 217 -18.31 0.93 20.72
C ILE A 217 -19.75 1.34 20.97
N GLU A 218 -20.61 1.18 19.96
CA GLU A 218 -22.02 1.60 19.99
C GLU A 218 -22.16 3.07 20.49
N GLY A 219 -21.22 3.94 20.09
CA GLY A 219 -21.17 5.36 20.47
C GLY A 219 -20.53 5.67 21.84
N LEU A 220 -20.04 4.68 22.59
CA LEU A 220 -19.27 4.87 23.83
C LEU A 220 -17.78 4.82 23.54
N SER A 221 -16.99 5.74 24.12
CA SER A 221 -15.52 5.65 24.01
C SER A 221 -15.00 4.32 24.56
N PHE A 222 -13.81 3.91 24.15
CA PHE A 222 -13.18 2.69 24.64
C PHE A 222 -13.06 2.67 26.17
N GLU A 223 -12.65 3.79 26.78
CA GLU A 223 -12.51 3.90 28.24
C GLU A 223 -13.87 3.76 28.94
N ALA A 224 -14.91 4.38 28.37
CA ALA A 224 -16.28 4.25 28.88
C ALA A 224 -16.83 2.82 28.72
N ALA A 225 -16.36 2.08 27.72
CA ALA A 225 -16.65 0.66 27.52
C ALA A 225 -15.75 -0.26 28.37
N GLY A 226 -14.79 0.28 29.13
CA GLY A 226 -13.89 -0.47 30.01
C GLY A 226 -12.60 -0.96 29.34
N LEU A 227 -12.33 -0.55 28.10
CA LEU A 227 -11.09 -0.80 27.38
C LEU A 227 -10.11 0.35 27.61
N ASN A 228 -8.86 0.02 27.93
CA ASN A 228 -7.79 1.01 28.04
C ASN A 228 -6.60 0.43 27.28
N PHE A 229 -6.44 0.86 26.02
CA PHE A 229 -5.29 0.49 25.22
C PHE A 229 -4.16 1.48 25.47
N GLU A 230 -2.92 0.99 25.43
CA GLU A 230 -1.75 1.88 25.45
C GLU A 230 -1.74 2.66 24.13
N ASP A 231 -1.80 3.99 24.22
CA ASP A 231 -1.79 4.92 23.09
C ASP A 231 -0.36 5.07 22.57
N ASP A 232 0.16 3.99 22.01
CA ASP A 232 1.29 4.09 21.12
C ASP A 232 0.71 4.63 19.82
N ASN A 233 0.92 5.92 19.53
CA ASN A 233 0.62 6.50 18.23
C ASN A 233 1.28 5.62 17.15
N VAL A 234 0.52 4.66 16.62
CA VAL A 234 0.97 3.77 15.55
C VAL A 234 0.96 4.63 14.30
N THR A 235 2.03 5.40 14.11
CA THR A 235 2.49 5.66 12.76
C THR A 235 2.98 4.31 12.26
N PRO A 236 2.38 3.70 11.23
CA PRO A 236 2.91 2.49 10.64
C PRO A 236 4.38 2.75 10.30
N VAL A 237 5.28 2.08 11.02
CA VAL A 237 6.72 2.29 10.86
C VAL A 237 7.15 1.55 9.60
N PHE A 238 6.92 2.13 8.44
CA PHE A 238 7.68 1.75 7.26
C PHE A 238 9.08 2.35 7.40
N ASN A 239 10.09 1.49 7.44
CA ASN A 239 11.51 1.83 7.27
C ASN A 239 12.20 2.58 8.44
N GLN A 240 12.40 1.90 9.58
CA GLN A 240 13.65 2.14 10.32
C GLN A 240 14.76 1.26 9.73
N TYR A 241 15.60 1.89 8.89
CA TYR A 241 16.93 1.39 8.53
C TYR A 241 18.00 2.13 9.33
#